data_AF-A0A0C9T3D2-F1
#
_entry.id   AF-A0A0C9T3D2-F1
#
_cell.length_a   1.000
_cell.length_b   1.000
_cell.length_c   1.000
_cell.angle_alpha   90.00
_cell.angle_beta   90.00
_cell.angle_gamma   90.00
#
_symmetry.space_group_name_H-M   'P 1'
#
loop_
_entity.id
_entity.type
_entity.pdbx_description
1 polymer ?
#
loop_
_entity_poly.entity_id
_entity_poly.type
_entity_poly.pdbx_seq_one_letter_code
_entity_poly.pdbx_strand_id
1 'polypeptide(L)'
;MRNFNIYDPMKEGKGLILDGQTLAHIEVLVNSEGTSEGSLLSLLGRCVTPFGKRLFRLWLCMPLKNVEQIMQRQDAVQDLINNPTFEAEFAKLAKGLPDLERTVSRIHAKSCKVKEFLKVIECFKKLNKGLAKLADSADSLDFNSIPCLLRSAPDLQSHLKNIESMFVTLENANFDELLPVEGKDEIYDGIQAETDELEQKLDDKLRDFSKKHKGGIQI
;
A
#
# COMPACT_ATOMS: atom_id res chain seq x y z
N MET A 1 16.26 -0.45 -0.20
CA MET A 1 15.67 0.03 -1.48
C MET A 1 16.69 0.93 -2.14
N ARG A 2 17.03 0.73 -3.42
CA ARG A 2 17.86 1.67 -4.18
C ARG A 2 16.99 2.82 -4.73
N ASN A 3 16.27 3.51 -3.84
CA ASN A 3 15.38 4.62 -4.19
C ASN A 3 16.01 5.94 -3.77
N PHE A 4 17.01 6.39 -4.52
CA PHE A 4 17.71 7.65 -4.28
C PHE A 4 17.23 8.68 -5.29
N ASN A 5 16.73 9.81 -4.79
CA ASN A 5 16.39 10.95 -5.62
C ASN A 5 17.43 12.05 -5.38
N ILE A 6 18.02 12.58 -6.45
CA ILE A 6 18.89 13.73 -6.36
C ILE A 6 18.02 14.92 -5.96
N TYR A 7 18.35 15.56 -4.84
CA TYR A 7 17.75 16.82 -4.48
C TYR A 7 18.34 17.90 -5.37
N ASP A 8 17.56 18.33 -6.36
CA ASP A 8 17.85 19.49 -7.17
C ASP A 8 16.88 20.62 -6.76
N PRO A 9 17.35 21.66 -6.03
CA PRO A 9 16.50 22.77 -5.61
C PRO A 9 15.96 23.59 -6.79
N MET A 10 16.60 23.50 -7.97
CA MET A 10 16.17 24.18 -9.18
C MET A 10 15.32 23.26 -10.08
N LYS A 11 15.32 21.94 -9.85
CA LYS A 11 14.70 20.88 -10.68
C LYS A 11 14.73 21.20 -12.19
N GLU A 12 15.88 21.57 -12.76
CA GLU A 12 15.99 21.97 -14.17
C GLU A 12 14.94 23.01 -14.65
N GLY A 13 14.38 23.84 -13.76
CA GLY A 13 13.31 24.80 -14.09
C GLY A 13 11.92 24.19 -14.35
N LYS A 14 11.67 22.93 -13.93
CA LYS A 14 10.40 22.20 -14.20
C LYS A 14 9.16 22.80 -13.50
N GLY A 15 9.34 23.59 -12.45
CA GLY A 15 8.25 24.22 -11.71
C GLY A 15 8.53 25.70 -11.39
N LEU A 16 7.50 26.41 -10.97
CA LEU A 16 7.65 27.74 -10.40
C LEU A 16 8.41 27.63 -9.08
N ILE A 17 9.50 28.37 -8.96
CA ILE A 17 10.31 28.41 -7.74
C ILE A 17 9.62 29.35 -6.75
N LEU A 18 9.22 28.81 -5.61
CA LEU A 18 8.71 29.55 -4.46
C LEU A 18 9.69 29.35 -3.32
N ASP A 19 10.38 30.41 -2.92
CA ASP A 19 11.28 30.37 -1.77
C ASP A 19 10.48 30.27 -0.46
N GLY A 20 11.19 29.98 0.63
CA GLY A 20 10.54 29.80 1.94
C GLY A 20 9.74 31.02 2.40
N GLN A 21 10.22 32.22 2.08
CA GLN A 21 9.53 33.47 2.41
C GLN A 21 8.24 33.63 1.59
N THR A 22 8.27 33.36 0.30
CA THR A 22 7.07 33.41 -0.55
C THR A 22 6.02 32.40 -0.09
N LEU A 23 6.43 31.16 0.23
CA LEU A 23 5.51 30.14 0.74
C LEU A 23 4.85 30.53 2.06
N ALA A 24 5.57 31.25 2.93
CA ALA A 24 5.05 31.76 4.20
C ALA A 24 4.12 32.96 4.00
N HIS A 25 4.51 33.95 3.18
CA HIS A 25 3.72 35.16 2.94
C HIS A 25 2.36 34.90 2.26
N ILE A 26 2.28 33.86 1.41
CA ILE A 26 1.02 33.45 0.76
C ILE A 26 0.35 32.30 1.54
N GLU A 27 0.82 32.00 2.76
CA GLU A 27 0.23 31.05 3.71
C GLU A 27 -0.10 29.67 3.08
N VAL A 28 0.83 29.15 2.27
CA VAL A 28 0.57 27.96 1.43
C VAL A 28 0.34 26.71 2.29
N LEU A 29 1.16 26.54 3.32
CA LEU A 29 1.18 25.34 4.17
C LEU A 29 0.70 25.59 5.60
N VAL A 30 1.04 26.75 6.14
CA VAL A 30 0.70 27.23 7.48
C VAL A 30 0.42 28.72 7.38
N ASN A 31 -0.42 29.24 8.28
CA ASN A 31 -0.70 30.66 8.39
C ASN A 31 0.39 31.41 9.16
N SER A 32 0.21 32.71 9.30
CA SER A 32 1.11 33.61 10.05
C SER A 32 1.27 33.26 11.54
N GLU A 33 0.33 32.51 12.13
CA GLU A 33 0.38 32.01 13.52
C GLU A 33 1.09 30.65 13.64
N GLY A 34 1.53 30.06 12.52
CA GLY A 34 2.17 28.76 12.47
C GLY A 34 1.19 27.58 12.54
N THR A 35 -0.12 27.82 12.48
CA THR A 35 -1.14 26.76 12.45
C THR A 35 -1.54 26.45 11.00
N SER A 36 -2.13 25.27 10.77
CA SER A 36 -2.63 24.93 9.44
C SER A 36 -3.94 25.64 9.09
N GLU A 37 -4.62 26.24 10.06
CA GLU A 37 -5.95 26.85 9.86
C GLU A 37 -5.85 28.08 8.95
N GLY A 38 -6.77 28.21 8.00
CA GLY A 38 -6.77 29.32 7.04
C GLY A 38 -5.72 29.20 5.92
N SER A 39 -4.77 28.26 6.00
CA SER A 39 -3.78 28.04 4.93
C SER A 39 -4.41 27.52 3.64
N LEU A 40 -3.75 27.75 2.50
CA LEU A 40 -4.20 27.24 1.19
C LEU A 40 -4.33 25.71 1.18
N LEU A 41 -3.40 25.01 1.83
CA LEU A 41 -3.45 23.56 2.00
C LEU A 41 -4.71 23.11 2.77
N SER A 42 -5.11 23.84 3.81
CA SER A 42 -6.33 23.51 4.57
C SER A 42 -7.60 23.75 3.76
N LEU A 43 -7.60 24.78 2.91
CA LEU A 43 -8.73 25.14 2.07
C LEU A 43 -8.98 24.10 0.96
N LEU A 44 -7.92 23.78 0.20
CA LEU A 44 -8.00 22.94 -1.00
C LEU A 44 -7.73 21.45 -0.73
N GLY A 45 -7.09 21.10 0.40
CA GLY A 45 -6.67 19.74 0.72
C GLY A 45 -7.82 18.81 1.06
N ARG A 46 -8.48 18.26 0.05
CA ARG A 46 -9.63 17.32 0.19
C ARG A 46 -9.28 15.87 -0.16
N CYS A 47 -8.00 15.55 -0.34
CA CYS A 47 -7.57 14.18 -0.68
C CYS A 47 -7.96 13.16 0.39
N VAL A 48 -8.52 12.03 -0.03
CA VAL A 48 -8.99 10.96 0.88
C VAL A 48 -7.91 9.96 1.29
N THR A 49 -6.79 9.88 0.56
CA THR A 49 -5.68 8.96 0.86
C THR A 49 -4.49 9.68 1.48
N PRO A 50 -3.72 9.05 2.40
CA PRO A 50 -2.53 9.66 3.01
C PRO A 50 -1.45 10.05 2.00
N PHE A 51 -1.19 9.18 1.01
CA PHE A 51 -0.24 9.45 -0.08
C PHE A 51 -0.74 10.55 -1.02
N GLY A 52 -2.05 10.62 -1.27
CA GLY A 52 -2.66 11.73 -2.03
C GLY A 52 -2.48 13.08 -1.33
N LYS A 53 -2.70 13.14 -0.01
CA LYS A 53 -2.44 14.36 0.80
C LYS A 53 -0.99 14.82 0.70
N ARG A 54 -0.03 13.88 0.76
CA ARG A 54 1.40 14.18 0.64
C ARG A 54 1.75 14.68 -0.76
N LEU A 55 1.21 14.06 -1.81
CA LEU A 55 1.39 14.51 -3.19
C LEU A 55 0.82 15.91 -3.41
N PHE A 56 -0.39 16.17 -2.90
CA PHE A 56 -1.05 17.47 -3.05
C PHE A 56 -0.25 18.59 -2.37
N ARG A 57 0.29 18.32 -1.17
CA ARG A 57 1.22 19.25 -0.50
C ARG A 57 2.42 19.59 -1.39
N LEU A 58 3.01 18.60 -2.07
CA LEU A 58 4.12 18.83 -3.00
C LEU A 58 3.70 19.67 -4.21
N TRP A 59 2.50 19.45 -4.75
CA TRP A 59 1.97 20.23 -5.89
C TRP A 59 1.74 21.70 -5.52
N LEU A 60 1.28 22.00 -4.31
CA LEU A 60 1.12 23.38 -3.84
C LEU A 60 2.46 24.09 -3.68
N CYS A 61 3.49 23.39 -3.20
CA CYS A 61 4.82 23.97 -3.01
C CYS A 61 5.60 24.17 -4.32
N MET A 62 5.24 23.40 -5.35
CA MET A 62 5.92 23.39 -6.65
C MET A 62 4.90 23.45 -7.78
N PRO A 63 4.27 24.63 -8.01
CA PRO A 63 3.37 24.80 -9.14
C PRO A 63 4.07 24.51 -10.47
N LEU A 64 3.30 24.06 -11.45
CA LEU A 64 3.82 23.83 -12.80
C LEU A 64 4.13 25.16 -13.48
N LYS A 65 5.14 25.18 -14.34
CA LYS A 65 5.48 26.32 -15.22
C LYS A 65 5.14 26.05 -16.70
N ASN A 66 5.09 24.78 -17.09
CA ASN A 66 4.81 24.38 -18.46
C ASN A 66 3.31 24.48 -18.77
N VAL A 67 2.96 25.22 -19.82
CA VAL A 67 1.56 25.49 -20.21
C VAL A 67 0.81 24.21 -20.58
N GLU A 68 1.43 23.30 -21.35
CA GLU A 68 0.79 22.04 -21.75
C GLU A 68 0.43 21.18 -20.53
N GLN A 69 1.32 21.08 -19.55
CA GLN A 69 1.05 20.33 -18.32
C GLN A 69 -0.01 20.99 -17.43
N ILE A 70 -0.09 22.33 -17.45
CA ILE A 70 -1.14 23.08 -16.76
C ILE A 70 -2.49 22.78 -17.42
N MET A 71 -2.57 22.88 -18.75
CA MET A 71 -3.77 22.59 -19.51
C MET A 71 -4.23 21.14 -19.29
N GLN A 72 -3.33 20.16 -19.33
CA GLN A 72 -3.67 18.75 -19.04
C GLN A 72 -4.31 18.55 -17.64
N ARG A 73 -3.88 19.32 -16.63
CA ARG A 73 -4.52 19.29 -15.30
C ARG A 73 -5.88 19.99 -15.29
N GLN A 74 -6.01 21.09 -16.03
CA GLN A 74 -7.29 21.80 -16.16
C GLN A 74 -8.32 20.94 -16.89
N ASP A 75 -7.91 20.26 -17.97
CA ASP A 75 -8.71 19.28 -18.71
C ASP A 75 -9.19 18.16 -17.78
N ALA A 76 -8.28 17.58 -16.98
CA ALA A 76 -8.64 16.56 -15.99
C ALA A 76 -9.65 17.07 -14.94
N VAL A 77 -9.50 18.32 -14.48
CA VAL A 77 -10.47 18.93 -13.55
C VAL A 77 -11.82 19.16 -14.23
N GLN A 78 -11.82 19.62 -15.47
CA GLN A 78 -13.04 19.85 -16.25
C GLN A 78 -13.80 18.55 -16.48
N ASP A 79 -13.11 17.46 -16.81
CA ASP A 79 -13.71 16.12 -16.92
C ASP A 79 -14.44 15.72 -15.64
N LEU A 80 -13.79 15.90 -14.48
CA LEU A 80 -14.37 15.55 -13.19
C LEU A 80 -15.57 16.41 -12.83
N ILE A 81 -15.55 17.71 -13.18
CA ILE A 81 -16.69 18.62 -12.98
C ILE A 81 -17.87 18.22 -13.86
N ASN A 82 -17.61 17.84 -15.12
CA ASN A 82 -18.63 17.43 -16.07
C ASN A 82 -19.26 16.07 -15.71
N ASN A 83 -18.55 15.24 -14.92
CA ASN A 83 -18.93 13.87 -14.61
C ASN A 83 -19.04 13.65 -13.08
N PRO A 84 -20.07 14.21 -12.41
CA PRO A 84 -20.16 14.24 -10.95
C PRO A 84 -20.29 12.85 -10.29
N THR A 85 -20.68 11.82 -11.04
CA THR A 85 -20.74 10.44 -10.54
C THR A 85 -19.35 9.83 -10.33
N PHE A 86 -18.35 10.30 -11.10
CA PHE A 86 -17.00 9.74 -11.09
C PHE A 86 -16.31 9.93 -9.73
N GLU A 87 -16.51 11.08 -9.08
CA GLU A 87 -15.99 11.33 -7.73
C GLU A 87 -16.48 10.28 -6.73
N ALA A 88 -17.78 9.95 -6.76
CA ALA A 88 -18.37 8.98 -5.86
C ALA A 88 -17.83 7.56 -6.11
N GLU A 89 -17.61 7.19 -7.38
CA GLU A 89 -16.99 5.90 -7.74
C GLU A 89 -15.54 5.83 -7.26
N PHE A 90 -14.76 6.87 -7.51
CA PHE A 90 -13.38 6.97 -7.03
C PHE A 90 -13.32 6.92 -5.49
N ALA A 91 -14.22 7.63 -4.81
CA ALA A 91 -14.28 7.65 -3.35
C ALA A 91 -14.60 6.26 -2.77
N LYS A 92 -15.50 5.48 -3.39
CA LYS A 92 -15.79 4.09 -2.98
C LYS A 92 -14.54 3.20 -3.05
N LEU A 93 -13.67 3.44 -4.03
CA LEU A 93 -12.40 2.74 -4.16
C LEU A 93 -11.38 3.21 -3.11
N ALA A 94 -11.15 4.52 -3.05
CA ALA A 94 -10.03 5.15 -2.36
C ALA A 94 -10.25 5.34 -0.85
N LYS A 95 -11.49 5.50 -0.39
CA LYS A 95 -11.79 5.71 1.03
C LYS A 95 -11.46 4.46 1.84
N GLY A 96 -10.79 4.65 2.98
CA GLY A 96 -10.38 3.58 3.88
C GLY A 96 -9.10 2.85 3.49
N LEU A 97 -8.45 3.24 2.38
CA LEU A 97 -7.13 2.71 2.04
C LEU A 97 -6.09 3.11 3.12
N PRO A 98 -5.25 2.16 3.57
CA PRO A 98 -4.15 2.47 4.48
C PRO A 98 -3.09 3.31 3.77
N ASP A 99 -2.10 3.81 4.53
CA ASP A 99 -0.92 4.48 3.96
C ASP A 99 0.00 3.43 3.31
N LEU A 100 -0.36 3.02 2.08
CA LEU A 100 0.30 1.94 1.34
C LEU A 100 1.80 2.22 1.16
N GLU A 101 2.18 3.45 0.83
CA GLU A 101 3.59 3.82 0.61
C GLU A 101 4.46 3.63 1.86
N ARG A 102 3.97 4.03 3.03
CA ARG A 102 4.67 3.79 4.30
C ARG A 102 4.65 2.32 4.69
N THR A 103 3.55 1.63 4.44
CA THR A 103 3.43 0.21 4.82
C THR A 103 4.33 -0.67 3.96
N VAL A 104 4.43 -0.42 2.66
CA VAL A 104 5.39 -1.08 1.75
C VAL A 104 6.83 -0.83 2.21
N SER A 105 7.14 0.38 2.68
CA SER A 105 8.46 0.69 3.26
C SER A 105 8.74 -0.14 4.52
N ARG A 106 7.75 -0.35 5.40
CA ARG A 106 7.87 -1.23 6.58
C ARG A 106 8.01 -2.70 6.21
N ILE A 107 7.29 -3.16 5.19
CA ILE A 107 7.42 -4.54 4.66
C ILE A 107 8.86 -4.75 4.19
N HIS A 108 9.42 -3.82 3.41
CA HIS A 108 10.80 -3.88 2.96
C HIS A 108 11.81 -3.88 4.13
N ALA A 109 11.54 -3.10 5.18
CA ALA A 109 12.35 -3.05 6.40
C ALA A 109 12.14 -4.25 7.34
N LYS A 110 11.31 -5.24 6.97
CA LYS A 110 10.95 -6.41 7.78
C LYS A 110 10.36 -6.06 9.16
N SER A 111 9.72 -4.89 9.28
CA SER A 111 9.12 -4.38 10.53
C SER A 111 7.60 -4.25 10.47
N CYS A 112 6.98 -4.83 9.44
CA CYS A 112 5.53 -4.85 9.26
C CYS A 112 4.88 -5.96 10.10
N LYS A 113 3.72 -5.69 10.70
CA LYS A 113 2.92 -6.73 11.37
C LYS A 113 2.17 -7.58 10.35
N VAL A 114 1.91 -8.84 10.66
CA VAL A 114 1.16 -9.77 9.79
C VAL A 114 -0.20 -9.19 9.36
N LYS A 115 -0.99 -8.66 10.30
CA LYS A 115 -2.28 -8.00 10.01
C LYS A 115 -2.15 -6.84 9.02
N GLU A 116 -1.10 -6.04 9.14
CA GLU A 116 -0.86 -4.91 8.22
C GLU A 116 -0.48 -5.42 6.83
N PHE A 117 0.35 -6.47 6.76
CA PHE A 117 0.75 -7.10 5.50
C PHE A 117 -0.44 -7.70 4.76
N LEU A 118 -1.29 -8.48 5.44
CA LEU A 118 -2.51 -9.06 4.86
C LEU A 118 -3.46 -7.97 4.35
N LYS A 119 -3.64 -6.90 5.14
CA LYS A 119 -4.46 -5.75 4.73
C LYS A 119 -3.92 -5.06 3.48
N VAL A 120 -2.60 -4.97 3.33
CA VAL A 120 -1.97 -4.41 2.13
C VAL A 120 -2.25 -5.27 0.90
N ILE A 121 -2.15 -6.60 1.01
CA ILE A 121 -2.47 -7.52 -0.09
C ILE A 121 -3.94 -7.35 -0.51
N GLU A 122 -4.87 -7.34 0.44
CA GLU A 122 -6.29 -7.12 0.18
C GLU A 122 -6.54 -5.76 -0.50
N CYS A 123 -5.86 -4.71 -0.04
CA CYS A 123 -5.96 -3.39 -0.64
C CYS A 123 -5.45 -3.35 -2.08
N PHE A 124 -4.31 -3.98 -2.38
CA PHE A 124 -3.80 -4.06 -3.75
C PHE A 124 -4.73 -4.87 -4.66
N LYS A 125 -5.35 -5.95 -4.18
CA LYS A 125 -6.39 -6.68 -4.91
C LYS A 125 -7.59 -5.78 -5.23
N LYS A 126 -8.10 -5.04 -4.24
CA LYS A 126 -9.21 -4.09 -4.41
C LYS A 126 -8.85 -3.02 -5.43
N LEU A 127 -7.65 -2.44 -5.32
CA LEU A 127 -7.15 -1.42 -6.24
C LEU A 127 -7.03 -1.95 -7.67
N ASN A 128 -6.45 -3.13 -7.88
CA ASN A 128 -6.29 -3.67 -9.23
C ASN A 128 -7.63 -3.89 -9.94
N LYS A 129 -8.66 -4.36 -9.23
CA LYS A 129 -10.01 -4.52 -9.79
C LYS A 129 -10.73 -3.19 -9.94
N GLY A 130 -10.57 -2.28 -8.96
CA GLY A 130 -11.25 -1.00 -8.92
C GLY A 130 -10.72 -0.01 -9.95
N LEU A 131 -9.41 0.03 -10.18
CA LEU A 131 -8.79 0.89 -11.19
C LEU A 131 -9.19 0.48 -12.60
N ALA A 132 -9.29 -0.82 -12.89
CA ALA A 132 -9.80 -1.31 -14.17
C ALA A 132 -11.25 -0.83 -14.40
N LYS A 133 -12.14 -1.02 -13.41
CA LYS A 133 -13.53 -0.53 -13.50
C LYS A 133 -13.63 0.98 -13.66
N LEU A 134 -12.81 1.74 -12.94
CA LEU A 134 -12.76 3.19 -13.07
C LEU A 134 -12.23 3.63 -14.43
N ALA A 135 -11.29 2.88 -15.02
CA ALA A 135 -10.80 3.16 -16.36
C ALA A 135 -11.90 2.98 -17.41
N ASP A 136 -12.74 1.95 -17.26
CA ASP A 136 -13.90 1.74 -18.13
C ASP A 136 -14.95 2.86 -17.97
N SER A 137 -15.26 3.25 -16.72
CA SER A 137 -16.13 4.42 -16.47
C SER A 137 -15.53 5.73 -16.99
N ALA A 138 -14.20 5.83 -17.06
CA ALA A 138 -13.51 7.03 -17.54
C ALA A 138 -13.54 7.18 -19.07
N ASP A 139 -13.91 6.14 -19.84
CA ASP A 139 -14.00 6.25 -21.30
C ASP A 139 -15.10 7.20 -21.78
N SER A 140 -16.06 7.54 -20.90
CA SER A 140 -17.07 8.57 -21.20
C SER A 140 -16.60 10.00 -20.94
N LEU A 141 -15.36 10.20 -20.47
CA LEU A 141 -14.79 11.52 -20.24
C LEU A 141 -14.37 12.18 -21.56
N ASP A 142 -14.32 13.51 -21.58
CA ASP A 142 -14.02 14.28 -22.79
C ASP A 142 -12.52 14.21 -23.11
N PHE A 143 -11.66 14.23 -22.09
CA PHE A 143 -10.21 14.17 -22.25
C PHE A 143 -9.59 12.83 -21.82
N ASN A 144 -8.45 12.51 -22.45
CA ASN A 144 -7.76 11.22 -22.24
C ASN A 144 -6.83 11.18 -21.02
N SER A 145 -6.64 12.29 -20.30
CA SER A 145 -5.64 12.40 -19.23
C SER A 145 -5.91 11.42 -18.08
N ILE A 146 -7.16 11.33 -17.61
CA ILE A 146 -7.58 10.44 -16.53
C ILE A 146 -7.63 8.97 -16.99
N PRO A 147 -8.28 8.60 -18.11
CA PRO A 147 -8.28 7.22 -18.60
C PRO A 147 -6.87 6.67 -18.83
N CYS A 148 -5.99 7.45 -19.46
CA CYS A 148 -4.60 7.05 -19.67
C CYS A 148 -3.85 6.83 -18.35
N LEU A 149 -4.06 7.71 -17.35
CA LEU A 149 -3.46 7.55 -16.04
C LEU A 149 -3.93 6.26 -15.35
N LEU A 150 -5.23 5.98 -15.37
CA LEU A 150 -5.78 4.77 -14.75
C LEU A 150 -5.30 3.49 -15.44
N ARG A 151 -5.20 3.50 -16.77
CA ARG A 151 -4.68 2.38 -17.58
C ARG A 151 -3.18 2.18 -17.46
N SER A 152 -2.44 3.23 -17.09
CA SER A 152 -1.00 3.11 -16.84
C SER A 152 -0.66 2.35 -15.56
N ALA A 153 -1.65 2.05 -14.71
CA ALA A 153 -1.45 1.28 -13.50
C ALA A 153 -0.96 -0.15 -13.84
N PRO A 154 0.10 -0.65 -13.20
CA PRO A 154 0.63 -1.97 -13.48
C PRO A 154 -0.35 -3.07 -13.04
N ASP A 155 -0.43 -4.16 -13.80
CA ASP A 155 -1.20 -5.34 -13.37
C ASP A 155 -0.46 -6.11 -12.28
N LEU A 156 -1.08 -6.18 -11.11
CA LEU A 156 -0.54 -6.84 -9.93
C LEU A 156 -1.14 -8.22 -9.70
N GLN A 157 -2.11 -8.69 -10.50
CA GLN A 157 -2.80 -9.96 -10.24
C GLN A 157 -1.85 -11.14 -10.09
N SER A 158 -0.90 -11.29 -11.01
CA SER A 158 0.05 -12.41 -10.99
C SER A 158 0.96 -12.37 -9.76
N HIS A 159 1.43 -11.18 -9.38
CA HIS A 159 2.27 -10.99 -8.20
C HIS A 159 1.51 -11.27 -6.91
N LEU A 160 0.25 -10.81 -6.80
CA LEU A 160 -0.60 -11.04 -5.64
C LEU A 160 -0.94 -12.52 -5.47
N LYS A 161 -1.28 -13.22 -6.56
CA LYS A 161 -1.50 -14.69 -6.53
C LYS A 161 -0.26 -15.45 -6.09
N ASN A 162 0.92 -15.06 -6.59
CA ASN A 162 2.17 -15.69 -6.18
C ASN A 162 2.41 -15.51 -4.68
N ILE A 163 2.27 -14.29 -4.15
CA ILE A 163 2.46 -14.00 -2.73
C ILE A 163 1.49 -14.82 -1.86
N GLU A 164 0.22 -14.92 -2.25
CA GLU A 164 -0.76 -15.69 -1.48
C GLU A 164 -0.54 -17.19 -1.53
N SER A 165 0.10 -17.70 -2.58
CA SER A 165 0.48 -19.12 -2.66
C SER A 165 1.65 -19.50 -1.76
N MET A 166 2.29 -18.52 -1.10
CA MET A 166 3.47 -18.75 -0.25
C MET A 166 3.11 -19.07 1.19
N PHE A 167 1.91 -18.72 1.67
CA PHE A 167 1.56 -18.86 3.07
C PHE A 167 0.11 -19.30 3.29
N VAL A 168 -0.12 -19.92 4.45
CA VAL A 168 -1.45 -20.24 4.98
C VAL A 168 -1.72 -19.35 6.19
N THR A 169 -2.93 -18.81 6.26
CA THR A 169 -3.44 -18.13 7.46
C THR A 169 -4.16 -19.14 8.35
N LEU A 170 -3.73 -19.30 9.59
CA LEU A 170 -4.44 -20.12 10.56
C LEU A 170 -5.67 -19.33 11.05
N GLU A 171 -6.87 -19.81 10.74
CA GLU A 171 -8.13 -19.16 11.14
C GLU A 171 -8.38 -19.20 12.67
N ASN A 172 -7.66 -20.07 13.40
CA ASN A 172 -7.98 -20.43 14.80
C ASN A 172 -6.90 -20.11 15.84
N ALA A 173 -5.74 -19.59 15.45
CA ALA A 173 -4.72 -19.12 16.38
C ALA A 173 -4.48 -17.63 16.10
N ASN A 174 -4.31 -16.83 17.16
CA ASN A 174 -4.08 -15.37 17.12
C ASN A 174 -3.52 -14.89 15.77
N PHE A 175 -4.27 -14.00 15.10
CA PHE A 175 -4.06 -13.34 13.78
C PHE A 175 -2.65 -12.75 13.48
N ASP A 176 -1.61 -13.12 14.21
CA ASP A 176 -0.27 -12.54 14.15
C ASP A 176 0.78 -13.50 13.56
N GLU A 177 0.38 -14.68 13.05
CA GLU A 177 1.31 -15.67 12.49
C GLU A 177 0.94 -16.08 11.06
N LEU A 178 1.96 -16.19 10.20
CA LEU A 178 1.85 -16.70 8.83
C LEU A 178 2.72 -17.94 8.74
N LEU A 179 2.14 -19.05 8.30
CA LEU A 179 2.90 -20.28 8.08
C LEU A 179 3.23 -20.43 6.60
N PRO A 180 4.50 -20.69 6.23
CA PRO A 180 4.84 -21.05 4.87
C PRO A 180 4.07 -22.30 4.41
N VAL A 181 3.69 -22.34 3.14
CA VAL A 181 3.20 -23.57 2.51
C VAL A 181 4.38 -24.52 2.30
N GLU A 182 4.17 -25.82 2.49
CA GLU A 182 5.17 -26.85 2.24
C GLU A 182 5.81 -26.70 0.84
N GLY A 183 7.14 -26.72 0.79
CA GLY A 183 7.91 -26.57 -0.44
C GLY A 183 8.09 -25.11 -0.91
N LYS A 184 7.68 -24.11 -0.12
CA LYS A 184 7.86 -22.68 -0.42
C LYS A 184 8.96 -22.01 0.39
N ASP A 185 9.44 -22.66 1.45
CA ASP A 185 10.53 -22.17 2.28
C ASP A 185 11.39 -23.35 2.74
N GLU A 186 12.55 -23.53 2.08
CA GLU A 186 13.45 -24.66 2.33
C GLU A 186 13.92 -24.74 3.79
N ILE A 187 14.03 -23.60 4.47
CA ILE A 187 14.47 -23.55 5.86
C ILE A 187 13.33 -24.05 6.76
N TYR A 188 12.11 -23.55 6.52
CA TYR A 188 10.93 -24.00 7.26
C TYR A 188 10.66 -25.49 7.02
N ASP A 189 10.72 -25.95 5.78
CA ASP A 189 10.50 -27.36 5.40
C ASP A 189 11.53 -28.27 6.09
N GLY A 190 12.80 -27.86 6.14
CA GLY A 190 13.85 -28.59 6.85
C GLY A 190 13.62 -28.69 8.36
N ILE A 191 13.19 -27.60 9.00
CA ILE A 191 12.87 -27.57 10.43
C ILE A 191 11.65 -28.45 10.73
N GLN A 192 10.64 -28.44 9.86
CA GLN A 192 9.45 -29.27 10.03
C GLN A 192 9.81 -30.75 9.96
N ALA A 193 10.62 -31.16 8.97
CA ALA A 193 11.10 -32.54 8.85
C ALA A 193 11.92 -33.00 10.07
N GLU A 194 12.78 -32.12 10.62
CA GLU A 194 13.53 -32.41 11.84
C GLU A 194 12.60 -32.56 13.06
N THR A 195 11.57 -31.71 13.16
CA THR A 195 10.57 -31.77 14.24
C THR A 195 9.81 -33.09 14.20
N ASP A 196 9.33 -33.49 13.02
CA ASP A 196 8.61 -34.75 12.81
C ASP A 196 9.49 -35.97 13.17
N GLU A 197 10.77 -35.95 12.82
CA GLU A 197 11.73 -37.01 13.19
C GLU A 197 11.93 -37.09 14.72
N LEU A 198 12.01 -35.95 15.40
CA LEU A 198 12.15 -35.89 16.85
C LEU A 198 10.88 -36.36 17.58
N GLU A 199 9.69 -35.97 17.10
CA GLU A 199 8.41 -36.44 17.62
C GLU A 199 8.29 -37.97 17.48
N GLN A 200 8.66 -38.52 16.32
CA GLN A 200 8.66 -39.97 16.12
C GLN A 200 9.61 -40.69 17.09
N LYS A 201 10.82 -40.17 17.29
CA LYS A 201 11.78 -40.71 18.27
C LYS A 201 11.25 -40.64 19.71
N LEU A 202 10.53 -39.58 20.05
CA LEU A 202 9.92 -39.42 21.37
C LEU A 202 8.78 -40.42 21.58
N ASP A 203 7.90 -40.57 20.59
CA ASP A 203 6.78 -41.51 20.61
C ASP A 203 7.26 -42.96 20.74
N ASP A 204 8.32 -43.33 20.03
CA ASP A 204 8.90 -44.66 20.13
C ASP A 204 9.46 -44.92 21.54
N LYS A 205 10.14 -43.94 22.15
CA LYS A 205 10.59 -44.03 23.55
C LYS A 205 9.44 -44.12 24.54
N LEU A 206 8.35 -43.37 24.33
CA LEU A 206 7.15 -43.42 25.17
C LEU A 206 6.47 -44.78 25.08
N ARG A 207 6.38 -45.37 23.88
CA ARG A 207 5.87 -46.74 23.67
C ARG A 207 6.73 -47.77 24.40
N ASP A 208 8.04 -47.66 24.33
CA ASP A 208 8.97 -48.54 25.03
C ASP A 208 8.85 -48.43 26.55
N PHE A 209 8.71 -47.20 27.06
CA PHE A 209 8.51 -46.95 28.50
C PHE A 209 7.16 -47.50 29.00
N SER A 210 6.08 -47.31 28.23
CA SER A 210 4.75 -47.84 28.55
C SER A 210 4.74 -49.38 28.61
N LYS A 211 5.44 -50.05 27.67
CA LYS A 211 5.59 -51.51 27.68
C LYS A 211 6.33 -52.02 28.92
N LYS A 212 7.38 -51.32 29.37
CA LYS A 212 8.16 -51.71 30.56
C LYS A 212 7.38 -51.58 31.87
N HIS A 213 6.47 -50.61 31.98
CA HIS A 213 5.71 -50.38 33.23
C HIS A 213 4.30 -51.00 33.27
N LYS A 214 3.69 -51.38 32.14
CA LYS A 214 2.45 -52.17 32.14
C LYS A 214 2.63 -53.62 32.62
N GLY A 215 3.85 -54.13 32.67
CA GLY A 215 4.16 -55.45 33.25
C GLY A 215 4.30 -55.48 34.78
N GLY A 216 4.16 -54.33 35.46
CA GLY A 216 4.43 -54.19 36.91
C GLY A 216 3.20 -54.06 37.82
N ILE A 217 1.97 -54.11 37.29
CA ILE A 217 0.73 -54.11 38.08
C ILE A 217 0.04 -55.46 37.87
N GLN A 218 0.62 -56.50 38.48
CA GLN A 218 -0.12 -57.68 38.92
C GLN A 218 -0.16 -57.60 40.45
N ILE A 219 -1.23 -57.03 40.99
CA ILE A 219 -1.74 -57.31 42.33
C ILE A 219 -3.24 -57.50 42.18
#